data_AF-A0A645IEL4-F1
#
_entry.id   AF-A0A645IEL4-F1
#
_cell.length_a   1.000
_cell.length_b   1.000
_cell.length_c   1.000
_cell.angle_alpha   90.00
_cell.angle_beta   90.00
_cell.angle_gamma   90.00
#
_symmetry.space_group_name_H-M   'P 1'
#
loop_
_entity.id
_entity.type
_entity.pdbx_description
1 polymer ?
#
loop_
_entity_poly.entity_id
_entity_poly.type
_entity_poly.pdbx_seq_one_letter_code
_entity_poly.pdbx_strand_id
1 'polypeptide(L)'
;MPFLIISDSDTPVISPIGVGILKTDGHPMTNPLHPSWCVNDTYPNNEGIRELMIFNYDTQERFDLGQYKRLFAEPEMSLKQDFFRYIDKHILSTVSENLLSFTRSGLHCDLHPRWTYDGKDVVFDSIHEGTRQIYAINVDNIINSK
;
A
#
# COMPACT_ATOMS: atom_id res chain seq x y z
N MET A 1 11.13 -1.09 12.58
CA MET A 1 12.12 -1.83 11.77
C MET A 1 12.57 -0.89 10.66
N PRO A 2 13.88 -0.59 10.50
CA PRO A 2 14.36 0.31 9.46
C PRO A 2 14.32 -0.34 8.08
N PHE A 3 14.43 0.47 7.03
CA PHE A 3 14.71 -0.02 5.68
C PHE A 3 16.20 -0.32 5.56
N LEU A 4 16.58 -1.16 4.59
CA LEU A 4 17.96 -1.54 4.34
C LEU A 4 18.35 -1.14 2.91
N ILE A 5 19.46 -0.42 2.77
CA ILE A 5 20.15 -0.23 1.50
C ILE A 5 21.29 -1.24 1.43
N ILE A 6 21.45 -1.87 0.28
CA ILE A 6 22.49 -2.87 0.01
C ILE A 6 23.34 -2.35 -1.15
N SER A 7 24.66 -2.29 -0.99
CA SER A 7 25.54 -1.92 -2.10
C SER A 7 25.64 -3.05 -3.12
N ASP A 8 25.68 -2.69 -4.39
CA ASP A 8 25.95 -3.63 -5.48
C ASP A 8 27.46 -3.85 -5.63
N SER A 9 27.98 -4.89 -4.97
CA SER A 9 29.41 -5.24 -4.98
C SER A 9 29.64 -6.69 -4.52
N ASP A 10 30.79 -7.28 -4.88
CA ASP A 10 31.17 -8.66 -4.48
C ASP A 10 31.15 -8.88 -2.95
N THR A 11 31.43 -7.82 -2.20
CA THR A 11 31.28 -7.76 -0.74
C THR A 11 30.22 -6.71 -0.40
N PRO A 12 28.93 -7.05 -0.35
CA PRO A 12 27.87 -6.06 -0.19
C PRO A 12 27.89 -5.46 1.23
N VAL A 13 27.73 -4.14 1.31
CA VAL A 13 27.52 -3.41 2.55
C VAL A 13 26.02 -3.23 2.73
N ILE A 14 25.51 -3.67 3.89
CA ILE A 14 24.10 -3.50 4.27
C ILE A 14 24.03 -2.36 5.29
N SER A 15 23.31 -1.29 4.95
CA SER A 15 23.18 -0.10 5.79
C SER A 15 21.71 0.19 6.12
N PRO A 16 21.36 0.41 7.40
CA PRO A 16 19.99 0.78 7.77
C PRO A 16 19.71 2.25 7.42
N ILE A 17 18.50 2.51 6.95
CA ILE A 17 17.97 3.84 6.67
C ILE A 17 16.59 4.01 7.31
N GLY A 18 16.23 5.26 7.62
CA GLY A 18 14.96 5.60 8.28
C GLY A 18 14.88 5.07 9.71
N VAL A 19 16.01 4.93 10.42
CA VAL A 19 16.04 4.41 11.79
C VAL A 19 15.25 5.34 12.72
N GLY A 20 14.18 4.81 13.32
CA GLY A 20 13.26 5.59 14.17
C GLY A 20 12.19 6.39 13.40
N ILE A 21 12.30 6.45 12.07
CA ILE A 21 11.43 7.23 11.18
C ILE A 21 10.47 6.30 10.43
N LEU A 22 11.02 5.29 9.76
CA LEU A 22 10.29 4.19 9.16
C LEU A 22 10.10 3.11 10.23
N LYS A 23 8.90 3.04 10.78
CA LYS A 23 8.60 2.17 11.93
C LYS A 23 8.14 0.78 11.49
N THR A 24 7.50 0.69 10.33
CA THR A 24 6.97 -0.53 9.73
C THR A 24 7.41 -0.64 8.27
N ASP A 25 7.32 -1.84 7.72
CA ASP A 25 7.41 -2.08 6.28
C ASP A 25 6.11 -1.68 5.57
N GLY A 26 6.09 -1.88 4.25
CA GLY A 26 5.02 -1.51 3.34
C GLY A 26 5.40 -1.88 1.91
N HIS A 27 4.98 -1.06 0.96
CA HIS A 27 5.18 -1.23 -0.48
C HIS A 27 6.02 -0.08 -1.04
N PRO A 28 7.35 -0.07 -0.77
CA PRO A 28 8.19 1.03 -1.19
C PRO A 28 8.41 1.06 -2.70
N MET A 29 8.53 2.26 -3.25
CA MET A 29 8.97 2.48 -4.63
C MET A 29 9.84 3.74 -4.72
N THR A 30 11.04 3.61 -5.29
CA THR A 30 11.93 4.73 -5.57
C THR A 30 11.39 5.58 -6.72
N ASN A 31 11.52 6.90 -6.60
CA ASN A 31 11.12 7.85 -7.64
C ASN A 31 12.01 7.68 -8.89
N PRO A 32 11.43 7.64 -10.10
CA PRO A 32 12.18 7.35 -11.32
C PRO A 32 13.12 8.48 -11.76
N LEU A 33 12.83 9.74 -11.42
CA LEU A 33 13.66 10.90 -11.80
C LEU A 33 14.48 11.47 -10.65
N HIS A 34 14.08 11.19 -9.40
CA HIS A 34 14.76 11.66 -8.19
C HIS A 34 15.07 10.48 -7.25
N PRO A 35 16.15 9.70 -7.50
CA PRO A 35 16.41 8.41 -6.83
C PRO A 35 16.58 8.49 -5.30
N SER A 36 16.85 9.67 -4.76
CA SER A 36 16.90 9.92 -3.31
C SER A 36 15.52 9.81 -2.65
N TRP A 37 14.42 9.90 -3.42
CA TRP A 37 13.07 9.86 -2.90
C TRP A 37 12.42 8.49 -3.08
N CYS A 38 11.70 8.06 -2.05
CA CYS A 38 10.90 6.85 -2.01
C CYS A 38 9.49 7.19 -1.60
N VAL A 39 8.49 6.58 -2.23
CA VAL A 39 7.15 6.50 -1.65
C VAL A 39 7.03 5.19 -0.89
N ASN A 40 6.28 5.16 0.20
CA ASN A 40 5.95 3.94 0.93
C ASN A 40 4.59 4.08 1.62
N ASP A 41 4.01 2.97 2.07
CA ASP A 41 2.84 2.92 2.92
C ASP A 41 3.09 2.09 4.21
N THR A 42 2.08 1.97 5.06
CA THR A 42 2.06 1.02 6.18
C THR A 42 0.90 0.05 6.04
N TYR A 43 1.01 -1.11 6.70
CA TYR A 43 -0.15 -1.95 6.98
C TYR A 43 -1.10 -1.27 7.99
N PRO A 44 -2.37 -1.72 8.07
CA PRO A 44 -3.31 -1.20 9.05
C PRO A 44 -2.82 -1.35 10.48
N ASN A 45 -2.86 -0.27 11.24
CA ASN A 45 -2.73 -0.33 12.69
C ASN A 45 -3.99 -0.97 13.33
N ASN A 46 -4.03 -1.02 14.67
CA ASN A 46 -5.16 -1.60 15.42
C ASN A 46 -6.51 -0.89 15.17
N GLU A 47 -6.48 0.37 14.71
CA GLU A 47 -7.67 1.13 14.32
C GLU A 47 -8.03 0.98 12.84
N GLY A 48 -7.23 0.19 12.11
CA GLY A 48 -7.39 -0.07 10.70
C GLY A 48 -6.81 1.03 9.79
N ILE A 49 -5.97 1.93 10.31
CA ILE A 49 -5.42 3.07 9.58
C ILE A 49 -4.07 2.70 8.97
N ARG A 50 -3.89 3.04 7.70
CA ARG A 50 -2.61 3.02 6.97
C ARG A 50 -2.11 4.43 6.79
N GLU A 51 -0.80 4.63 6.80
CA GLU A 51 -0.19 5.91 6.48
C GLU A 51 0.49 5.82 5.11
N LEU A 52 0.34 6.86 4.29
CA LEU A 52 1.08 7.04 3.04
C LEU A 52 2.12 8.12 3.25
N MET A 53 3.36 7.88 2.82
CA MET A 53 4.45 8.83 3.01
C MET A 53 5.44 8.82 1.86
N ILE A 54 6.20 9.90 1.73
CA ILE A 54 7.47 9.91 0.99
C ILE A 54 8.63 10.07 1.97
N PHE A 55 9.76 9.48 1.63
CA PHE A 55 10.97 9.45 2.44
C PHE A 55 12.18 9.75 1.57
N ASN A 56 13.08 10.60 2.04
CA ASN A 56 14.34 10.91 1.38
C ASN A 56 15.49 10.11 2.01
N TYR A 57 16.17 9.29 1.20
CA TYR A 57 17.28 8.44 1.64
C TYR A 57 18.50 9.24 2.08
N ASP A 58 18.76 10.40 1.50
CA ASP A 58 19.97 11.18 1.77
C ASP A 58 19.78 12.06 3.02
N THR A 59 18.66 12.78 3.09
CA THR A 59 18.37 13.68 4.22
C THR A 59 17.76 12.95 5.42
N GLN A 60 17.29 11.72 5.23
CA GLN A 60 16.55 10.93 6.22
C GLN A 60 15.25 11.63 6.65
N GLU A 61 14.63 12.42 5.78
CA GLU A 61 13.38 13.12 6.07
C GLU A 61 12.16 12.34 5.56
N ARG A 62 11.09 12.35 6.35
CA ARG A 62 9.78 11.75 6.00
C ARG A 62 8.72 12.85 5.90
N PHE A 63 7.90 12.76 4.88
CA PHE A 63 6.72 13.62 4.69
C PHE A 63 5.48 12.73 4.57
N ASP A 64 4.52 12.91 5.47
CA ASP A 64 3.26 12.17 5.44
C ASP A 64 2.31 12.80 4.43
N LEU A 65 1.81 11.96 3.51
CA LEU A 65 0.88 12.36 2.45
C LEU A 65 -0.59 12.12 2.84
N GLY A 66 -0.85 11.21 3.78
CA GLY A 66 -2.21 10.98 4.25
C GLY A 66 -2.38 9.72 5.11
N GLN A 67 -3.56 9.60 5.71
CA GLN A 67 -3.99 8.45 6.49
C GLN A 67 -5.27 7.85 5.91
N TYR A 68 -5.28 6.53 5.68
CA TYR A 68 -6.32 5.83 4.95
C TYR A 68 -6.85 4.65 5.75
N LYS A 69 -8.12 4.74 6.15
CA LYS A 69 -8.78 3.73 6.98
C LYS A 69 -9.31 2.58 6.13
N ARG A 70 -9.05 1.34 6.56
CA ARG A 70 -9.71 0.16 6.00
C ARG A 70 -11.20 0.20 6.28
N LEU A 71 -11.98 -0.47 5.43
CA LEU A 71 -13.38 -0.74 5.73
C LEU A 71 -13.50 -2.00 6.59
N PHE A 72 -14.40 -1.96 7.57
CA PHE A 72 -14.80 -3.10 8.39
C PHE A 72 -16.15 -3.70 7.96
N ALA A 73 -16.64 -3.33 6.78
CA ALA A 73 -17.83 -3.99 6.25
C ALA A 73 -17.55 -5.49 6.12
N GLU A 74 -18.60 -6.29 6.23
CA GLU A 74 -18.58 -7.74 6.04
C GLU A 74 -18.95 -8.09 4.59
N PRO A 75 -18.72 -9.33 4.13
CA PRO A 75 -19.22 -9.80 2.84
C PRO A 75 -20.75 -9.65 2.75
N GLU A 76 -21.23 -9.15 1.62
CA GLU A 76 -22.66 -9.13 1.30
C GLU A 76 -23.04 -10.55 0.86
N MET A 77 -24.07 -11.17 1.45
CA MET A 77 -24.41 -12.58 1.17
C MET A 77 -25.79 -12.76 0.56
N SER A 78 -26.53 -11.68 0.26
CA SER A 78 -27.86 -11.74 -0.34
C SER A 78 -27.81 -12.36 -1.74
N LEU A 79 -26.77 -12.07 -2.53
CA LEU A 79 -26.59 -12.58 -3.89
C LEU A 79 -25.89 -13.94 -3.96
N LYS A 80 -25.66 -14.61 -2.83
CA LYS A 80 -24.84 -15.84 -2.78
C LYS A 80 -25.35 -16.95 -3.70
N GLN A 81 -26.67 -17.10 -3.81
CA GLN A 81 -27.28 -18.14 -4.65
C GLN A 81 -26.99 -17.92 -6.12
N ASP A 82 -26.91 -16.66 -6.58
CA ASP A 82 -26.60 -16.32 -7.96
C ASP A 82 -25.12 -16.55 -8.28
N PHE A 83 -24.22 -16.14 -7.39
CA PHE A 83 -22.77 -16.30 -7.57
C PHE A 83 -22.29 -17.75 -7.41
N PHE A 84 -22.89 -18.54 -6.51
CA PHE A 84 -22.43 -19.90 -6.22
C PHE A 84 -23.15 -20.98 -7.02
N ARG A 85 -24.18 -20.63 -7.81
CA ARG A 85 -24.99 -21.58 -8.59
C ARG A 85 -24.18 -22.56 -9.42
N TYR A 86 -23.06 -22.10 -9.98
CA TYR A 86 -22.22 -22.88 -10.90
C TYR A 86 -20.91 -23.35 -10.27
N ILE A 87 -20.72 -23.13 -8.96
CA ILE A 87 -19.55 -23.63 -8.24
C ILE A 87 -19.81 -25.08 -7.82
N ASP A 88 -18.81 -25.94 -8.01
CA ASP A 88 -18.87 -27.33 -7.61
C ASP A 88 -19.09 -27.48 -6.09
N LYS A 89 -19.96 -28.41 -5.69
CA LYS A 89 -20.31 -28.63 -4.28
C LYS A 89 -19.13 -29.08 -3.43
N HIS A 90 -18.17 -29.79 -4.01
CA HIS A 90 -16.94 -30.17 -3.33
C HIS A 90 -16.12 -28.92 -2.99
N ILE A 91 -15.97 -27.98 -3.93
CA ILE A 91 -15.26 -26.72 -3.67
C ILE A 91 -15.97 -25.92 -2.56
N LEU A 92 -17.29 -25.79 -2.63
CA LEU A 92 -18.09 -25.13 -1.59
C LEU A 92 -17.97 -25.81 -0.21
N SER A 93 -17.63 -27.10 -0.17
CA SER A 93 -17.40 -27.82 1.09
C SER A 93 -16.01 -27.61 1.68
N THR A 94 -15.04 -27.15 0.88
CA THR A 94 -13.63 -27.00 1.30
C THR A 94 -13.31 -25.64 1.92
N VAL A 95 -14.09 -24.61 1.63
CA VAL A 95 -13.90 -23.23 2.11
C VAL A 95 -15.25 -22.67 2.51
N SER A 96 -15.33 -21.98 3.65
CA SER A 96 -16.59 -21.38 4.10
C SER A 96 -17.05 -20.28 3.14
N GLU A 97 -18.36 -20.21 2.90
CA GLU A 97 -18.99 -19.28 1.94
C GLU A 97 -18.56 -17.82 2.13
N ASN A 98 -18.35 -17.39 3.38
CA ASN A 98 -17.93 -16.04 3.73
C ASN A 98 -16.46 -15.71 3.37
N LEU A 99 -15.63 -16.74 3.12
CA LEU A 99 -14.25 -16.58 2.66
C LEU A 99 -14.14 -16.56 1.13
N LEU A 100 -15.19 -17.01 0.43
CA LEU A 100 -15.25 -16.97 -1.02
C LEU A 100 -15.48 -15.52 -1.47
N SER A 101 -14.44 -14.89 -2.00
CA SER A 101 -14.38 -13.44 -2.29
C SER A 101 -15.32 -12.96 -3.41
N PHE A 102 -16.21 -13.80 -3.92
CA PHE A 102 -17.06 -13.49 -5.07
C PHE A 102 -18.16 -12.49 -4.77
N THR A 103 -18.58 -12.35 -3.50
CA THR A 103 -19.65 -11.42 -3.13
C THR A 103 -19.15 -10.06 -2.64
N ARG A 104 -17.83 -9.79 -2.71
CA ARG A 104 -17.30 -8.45 -2.44
C ARG A 104 -15.87 -8.20 -2.95
N SER A 105 -15.61 -6.99 -3.45
CA SER A 105 -14.28 -6.49 -3.85
C SER A 105 -13.35 -6.08 -2.68
N GLY A 106 -13.58 -6.48 -1.43
CA GLY A 106 -13.24 -5.61 -0.29
C GLY A 106 -12.82 -6.25 1.03
N LEU A 107 -11.94 -7.25 1.03
CA LEU A 107 -11.32 -7.72 2.29
C LEU A 107 -9.86 -7.32 2.49
N HIS A 108 -9.20 -6.76 1.49
CA HIS A 108 -7.88 -6.17 1.68
C HIS A 108 -7.61 -5.13 0.59
N CYS A 109 -7.06 -3.99 0.99
CA CYS A 109 -6.59 -2.97 0.06
C CYS A 109 -5.35 -2.37 0.68
N ASP A 110 -4.19 -2.84 0.23
CA ASP A 110 -2.94 -2.13 0.48
C ASP A 110 -2.89 -0.92 -0.45
N LEU A 111 -2.14 0.12 -0.05
CA LEU A 111 -2.14 1.34 -0.85
C LEU A 111 -1.35 1.15 -2.14
N HIS A 112 -0.36 0.25 -2.16
CA HIS A 112 0.49 -0.04 -3.32
C HIS A 112 0.95 1.23 -4.07
N PRO A 113 1.51 2.22 -3.36
CA PRO A 113 1.82 3.50 -3.97
C PRO A 113 2.89 3.35 -5.06
N ARG A 114 2.72 4.11 -6.14
CA ARG A 114 3.63 4.17 -7.27
C ARG A 114 3.85 5.60 -7.72
N TRP A 115 5.00 5.86 -8.32
CA TRP A 115 5.27 7.13 -8.96
C TRP A 115 4.73 7.18 -10.39
N THR A 116 4.30 8.35 -10.82
CA THR A 116 4.17 8.66 -12.25
C THR A 116 5.54 8.71 -12.92
N TYR A 117 5.55 8.55 -14.26
CA TYR A 117 6.79 8.55 -15.04
C TYR A 117 7.58 9.86 -14.92
N ASP A 118 6.88 10.99 -14.80
CA ASP A 118 7.50 12.30 -14.59
C ASP A 118 7.97 12.53 -13.14
N GLY A 119 7.75 11.56 -12.25
CA GLY A 119 8.21 11.59 -10.87
C GLY A 119 7.48 12.60 -9.98
N LYS A 120 6.38 13.21 -10.43
CA LYS A 120 5.72 14.32 -9.72
C LYS A 120 4.54 13.90 -8.88
N ASP A 121 3.89 12.80 -9.23
CA ASP A 121 2.71 12.32 -8.53
C ASP A 121 2.94 10.93 -7.93
N VAL A 122 2.32 10.71 -6.78
CA VAL A 122 2.16 9.40 -6.15
C VAL A 122 0.74 8.91 -6.42
N VAL A 123 0.62 7.77 -7.08
CA VAL A 123 -0.65 7.07 -7.37
C VAL A 123 -0.81 5.88 -6.42
N PHE A 124 -1.98 5.70 -5.83
CA PHE A 124 -2.22 4.62 -4.87
C PHE A 124 -3.69 4.16 -4.86
N ASP A 125 -3.92 2.93 -4.43
CA ASP A 125 -5.24 2.35 -4.21
C ASP A 125 -5.78 2.71 -2.83
N SER A 126 -7.08 2.98 -2.71
CA SER A 126 -7.70 3.04 -1.38
C SER A 126 -9.19 2.71 -1.40
N ILE A 127 -9.69 2.26 -0.25
CA ILE A 127 -11.11 1.93 -0.02
C ILE A 127 -11.76 2.82 1.04
N HIS A 128 -11.06 3.86 1.52
CA HIS A 128 -11.49 4.66 2.67
C HIS A 128 -12.86 5.35 2.49
N GLU A 129 -13.34 5.50 1.26
CA GLU A 129 -14.64 6.09 0.92
C GLU A 129 -15.75 5.06 0.62
N GLY A 130 -15.55 3.79 1.01
CA GLY A 130 -16.57 2.74 0.87
C GLY A 130 -16.44 1.87 -0.39
N THR A 131 -15.72 2.34 -1.41
CA THR A 131 -15.41 1.61 -2.65
C THR A 131 -13.94 1.74 -2.98
N ARG A 132 -13.35 0.78 -3.70
CA ARG A 132 -11.95 0.87 -4.14
C ARG A 132 -11.84 1.92 -5.25
N GLN A 133 -10.98 2.89 -5.03
CA GLN A 133 -10.65 3.95 -5.97
C GLN A 133 -9.14 4.04 -6.14
N ILE A 134 -8.73 4.70 -7.22
CA ILE A 134 -7.34 5.05 -7.49
C ILE A 134 -7.21 6.56 -7.28
N TYR A 135 -6.24 6.96 -6.48
CA TYR A 135 -5.97 8.36 -6.14
C TYR A 135 -4.57 8.73 -6.63
N ALA A 136 -4.36 10.02 -6.89
CA ALA A 136 -3.06 10.59 -7.21
C ALA A 136 -2.82 11.86 -6.39
N ILE A 137 -1.61 12.03 -5.85
CA ILE A 137 -1.19 13.21 -5.09
C ILE A 137 0.05 13.80 -5.74
N ASN A 138 -0.03 15.07 -6.12
CA ASN A 138 1.12 15.82 -6.61
C ASN A 138 2.03 16.22 -5.46
N VAL A 139 3.30 15.85 -5.55
CA VAL A 139 4.35 16.12 -4.54
C VAL A 139 5.53 16.90 -5.12
N ASP A 140 5.37 17.51 -6.30
CA ASP A 140 6.43 18.23 -7.02
C ASP A 140 7.10 19.30 -6.13
N ASN A 141 6.29 20.02 -5.36
CA ASN A 141 6.77 21.06 -4.44
C ASN A 141 7.60 20.54 -3.27
N ILE A 142 7.50 19.24 -2.93
CA ILE A 142 8.30 18.61 -1.87
C ILE A 142 9.60 18.06 -2.45
N ILE A 143 9.52 17.38 -3.61
CA ILE A 143 10.69 16.73 -4.22
C ILE A 143 11.66 17.75 -4.84
N ASN A 144 11.16 18.90 -5.29
CA ASN A 144 11.93 19.98 -5.91
C ASN A 144 12.08 21.23 -5.02
N SER A 145 11.73 21.15 -3.73
CA SER A 145 12.02 22.25 -2.80
C SER A 145 13.53 22.41 -2.66
N LYS A 146 14.02 23.62 -2.97
CA LYS A 146 15.43 24.03 -2.84
C LYS A 146 15.88 24.11 -1.40
#